data_AF-A0A7K3GGG5-F1
#
_entry.id   AF-A0A7K3GGG5-F1
#
_cell.length_a   1.000
_cell.length_b   1.000
_cell.length_c   1.000
_cell.angle_alpha   90.00
_cell.angle_beta   90.00
_cell.angle_gamma   90.00
#
_symmetry.space_group_name_H-M   'P 1'
#
loop_
_entity.id
_entity.type
_entity.pdbx_description
1 polymer ?
#
loop_
_entity_poly.entity_id
_entity_poly.type
_entity_poly.pdbx_seq_one_letter_code
_entity_poly.pdbx_strand_id
1 'polypeptide(L)'
;MQARSVRVGCRLWTLDGERTVPTTVAAVTAARAREVVDVVTDHVMFTVAPDQMLGTPDGWVHARDATGAVLAWTQARKLCRTRLTVRAGYELGYLVGANCADGTVGKNYVSLVVNDEGFAARYAACLSAATGLAARLEKVTRPSGYLQRDVPGFRVRVVSSYLADLMRQYVGGDAHHMRQRFPRVVLRDRDTFEGFLDGYTDGDGYRSKAWSGRVLVSANVPFLTDLAEVVGARFTPRTNGLASHLVVVDRWASRGTFRAEQHPLHLREFCWAQVHEVRPRTTVNKPFTLYSYRLDPHPGFLVNGHMVRQSW
;
A
#
# COMPACT_ATOMS: atom_id res chain seq x y z
N MET A 1 -9.77 21.80 6.76
CA MET A 1 -9.41 23.24 6.80
C MET A 1 -10.16 23.94 5.68
N GLN A 2 -10.75 25.12 5.94
CA GLN A 2 -11.44 25.89 4.89
C GLN A 2 -10.43 26.81 4.18
N ALA A 3 -10.61 27.10 2.89
CA ALA A 3 -9.71 27.99 2.15
C ALA A 3 -9.54 29.36 2.86
N ARG A 4 -10.66 29.96 3.28
CA ARG A 4 -10.66 31.24 4.01
C ARG A 4 -9.96 31.24 5.36
N SER A 5 -9.61 30.08 5.93
CA SER A 5 -8.91 29.98 7.23
C SER A 5 -7.40 29.80 7.08
N VAL A 6 -6.88 29.64 5.85
CA VAL A 6 -5.45 29.49 5.59
C VAL A 6 -4.76 30.85 5.77
N ARG A 7 -3.62 30.86 6.46
CA ARG A 7 -2.80 32.05 6.76
C ARG A 7 -1.34 31.77 6.42
N VAL A 8 -0.54 32.83 6.33
CA VAL A 8 0.92 32.71 6.25
C VAL A 8 1.43 31.88 7.44
N GLY A 9 2.37 30.97 7.19
CA GLY A 9 2.88 30.01 8.17
C GLY A 9 2.04 28.74 8.33
N CYS A 10 0.82 28.66 7.77
CA CYS A 10 0.07 27.40 7.76
C CYS A 10 0.81 26.33 6.95
N ARG A 11 0.77 25.10 7.44
CA ARG A 11 1.27 23.92 6.73
C ARG A 11 0.15 23.29 5.91
N LEU A 12 0.39 23.12 4.62
CA LEU A 12 -0.45 22.37 3.70
C LEU A 12 0.26 21.08 3.28
N TRP A 13 -0.49 20.16 2.69
CA TRP A 13 0.05 18.93 2.10
C TRP A 13 0.16 19.08 0.60
N THR A 14 1.15 18.45 0.02
CA THR A 14 1.40 18.36 -1.43
C THR A 14 1.89 16.97 -1.80
N LEU A 15 1.99 16.67 -3.09
CA LEU A 15 2.65 15.47 -3.60
C LEU A 15 4.04 15.80 -4.13
N ASP A 16 5.03 15.02 -3.71
CA ASP A 16 6.39 15.02 -4.23
C ASP A 16 6.77 13.59 -4.61
N GLY A 17 6.87 13.35 -5.92
CA GLY A 17 6.91 12.00 -6.49
C GLY A 17 5.77 11.14 -5.97
N GLU A 18 6.11 10.05 -5.30
CA GLU A 18 5.14 9.07 -4.80
C GLU A 18 4.59 9.37 -3.41
N ARG A 19 5.02 10.47 -2.77
CA ARG A 19 4.77 10.72 -1.35
C ARG A 19 4.04 12.02 -1.10
N THR A 20 3.34 12.05 0.02
CA THR A 20 2.78 13.31 0.53
C THR A 20 3.83 14.03 1.36
N VAL A 21 4.06 15.31 1.13
CA VAL A 21 5.03 16.11 1.89
C VAL A 21 4.39 17.42 2.36
N PRO A 22 4.83 17.98 3.49
CA PRO A 22 4.34 19.28 3.93
C PRO A 22 4.97 20.42 3.11
N THR A 23 4.20 21.45 2.85
CA THR A 23 4.66 22.75 2.32
C THR A 23 4.08 23.88 3.17
N THR A 24 4.69 25.06 3.16
CA THR A 24 4.31 26.17 4.03
C THR A 24 3.78 27.34 3.20
N VAL A 25 2.71 27.97 3.68
CA VAL A 25 2.12 29.15 3.06
C VAL A 25 3.00 30.37 3.33
N ALA A 26 3.62 30.90 2.28
CA ALA A 26 4.48 32.08 2.31
C ALA A 26 3.73 33.39 2.00
N ALA A 27 2.62 33.32 1.29
CA ALA A 27 1.72 34.46 1.05
C ALA A 27 0.30 33.99 0.78
N VAL A 28 -0.68 34.84 1.09
CA VAL A 28 -2.10 34.59 0.80
C VAL A 28 -2.65 35.79 0.03
N THR A 29 -3.30 35.52 -1.10
CA THR A 29 -4.05 36.51 -1.85
C THR A 29 -5.49 36.05 -2.01
N ALA A 30 -6.41 37.01 -2.11
CA ALA A 30 -7.83 36.73 -2.33
C ALA A 30 -8.33 37.57 -3.49
N ALA A 31 -9.08 36.95 -4.40
CA ALA A 31 -9.66 37.60 -5.57
C ALA A 31 -11.17 37.33 -5.65
N ARG A 32 -11.89 38.27 -6.27
CA ARG A 32 -13.31 38.09 -6.61
C ARG A 32 -13.40 37.53 -8.02
N ALA A 33 -14.19 36.48 -8.20
CA ALA A 33 -14.42 35.87 -9.50
C ALA A 33 -15.93 35.69 -9.74
N ARG A 34 -16.36 35.83 -10.99
CA ARG A 34 -17.75 35.55 -11.40
C ARG A 34 -17.96 34.15 -11.97
N GLU A 35 -16.87 33.43 -12.19
CA GLU A 35 -16.85 32.07 -12.73
C GLU A 35 -15.94 31.19 -11.86
N VAL A 36 -16.40 29.98 -11.59
CA VAL A 36 -15.63 28.86 -11.04
C VAL A 36 -16.01 27.59 -11.78
N VAL A 37 -15.24 26.52 -11.63
CA VAL A 37 -15.58 25.20 -12.16
C VAL A 37 -15.67 24.18 -11.04
N ASP A 38 -16.68 23.32 -11.09
CA ASP A 38 -16.76 22.10 -10.28
C ASP A 38 -16.15 20.95 -11.07
N VAL A 39 -15.05 20.40 -10.58
CA VAL A 39 -14.37 19.24 -11.16
C VAL A 39 -14.92 17.98 -10.49
N VAL A 40 -15.54 17.10 -11.27
CA VAL A 40 -16.14 15.86 -10.80
C VAL A 40 -15.21 14.70 -11.10
N THR A 41 -14.74 14.02 -10.05
CA THR A 41 -13.88 12.83 -10.17
C THR A 41 -14.57 11.58 -9.65
N ASP A 42 -13.96 10.42 -9.91
CA ASP A 42 -14.36 9.13 -9.34
C ASP A 42 -14.35 9.08 -7.79
N HIS A 43 -13.63 10.01 -7.15
CA HIS A 43 -13.54 10.08 -5.70
C HIS A 43 -14.37 11.19 -5.07
N VAL A 44 -14.26 12.41 -5.57
CA VAL A 44 -14.87 13.60 -4.96
C VAL A 44 -15.04 14.74 -5.96
N MET A 45 -16.03 15.61 -5.72
CA MET A 45 -16.20 16.87 -6.43
C MET A 45 -15.48 18.00 -5.69
N PHE A 46 -14.80 18.89 -6.41
CA PHE A 46 -14.19 20.08 -5.81
C PHE A 46 -14.29 21.30 -6.73
N THR A 47 -14.43 22.49 -6.11
CA THR A 47 -14.60 23.77 -6.82
C THR A 47 -13.31 24.55 -6.84
N VAL A 48 -12.89 25.01 -8.02
CA VAL A 48 -11.66 25.79 -8.22
C VAL A 48 -11.85 26.91 -9.26
N ALA A 49 -10.85 27.78 -9.38
CA ALA A 49 -10.78 28.72 -10.49
C ALA A 49 -10.68 27.95 -11.82
N PRO A 50 -11.24 28.47 -12.93
CA PRO A 50 -11.16 27.79 -14.22
C PRO A 50 -9.72 27.58 -14.72
N ASP A 51 -8.82 28.51 -14.40
CA ASP A 51 -7.41 28.51 -14.77
C ASP A 51 -6.50 27.76 -13.77
N GLN A 52 -7.08 27.23 -12.68
CA GLN A 52 -6.35 26.43 -11.68
C GLN A 52 -5.66 25.25 -12.36
N MET A 53 -4.33 25.15 -12.20
CA MET A 53 -3.57 24.01 -12.73
C MET A 53 -3.80 22.78 -11.86
N LEU A 54 -4.15 21.66 -12.51
CA LEU A 54 -4.35 20.34 -11.90
C LEU A 54 -3.26 19.39 -12.38
N GLY A 55 -2.67 18.60 -11.47
CA GLY A 55 -1.56 17.71 -11.77
C GLY A 55 -1.99 16.43 -12.49
N THR A 56 -1.46 16.19 -13.68
CA THR A 56 -1.69 15.01 -14.52
C THR A 56 -0.38 14.20 -14.65
N PRO A 57 -0.41 12.97 -15.20
CA PRO A 57 0.81 12.20 -15.48
C PRO A 57 1.79 12.96 -16.39
N ASP A 58 1.26 13.70 -17.36
CA ASP A 58 2.02 14.39 -18.41
C ASP A 58 2.31 15.87 -18.08
N GLY A 59 2.01 16.30 -16.85
CA GLY A 59 2.28 17.65 -16.37
C GLY A 59 1.07 18.30 -15.72
N TRP A 60 0.54 19.35 -16.34
CA TRP A 60 -0.49 20.18 -15.75
C TRP A 60 -1.54 20.59 -16.78
N VAL A 61 -2.81 20.53 -16.38
CA VAL A 61 -3.95 20.97 -17.20
C VAL A 61 -4.75 22.03 -16.45
N HIS A 62 -5.35 22.99 -17.16
CA HIS A 62 -6.31 23.92 -16.55
C HIS A 62 -7.57 23.17 -16.15
N ALA A 63 -8.16 23.56 -15.01
CA ALA A 63 -9.34 22.89 -14.48
C ALA A 63 -10.51 22.86 -15.46
N ARG A 64 -10.69 23.91 -16.29
CA ARG A 64 -11.73 23.95 -17.32
C ARG A 64 -11.58 22.91 -18.43
N ASP A 65 -10.36 22.47 -18.71
CA ASP A 65 -10.02 21.55 -19.81
C ASP A 65 -9.77 20.12 -19.30
N ALA A 66 -10.01 19.86 -18.01
CA ALA A 66 -9.62 18.61 -17.37
C ALA A 66 -10.57 17.43 -17.65
N THR A 67 -11.68 17.62 -18.37
CA THR A 67 -12.62 16.53 -18.68
C THR A 67 -11.91 15.39 -19.42
N GLY A 68 -12.03 14.17 -18.92
CA GLY A 68 -11.36 13.00 -19.47
C GLY A 68 -9.90 12.81 -19.02
N ALA A 69 -9.29 13.79 -18.36
CA ALA A 69 -7.95 13.65 -17.78
C ALA A 69 -7.96 12.79 -16.52
N VAL A 70 -6.77 12.32 -16.12
CA VAL A 70 -6.54 11.72 -14.80
C VAL A 70 -5.70 12.64 -13.94
N LEU A 71 -6.07 12.80 -12.68
CA LEU A 71 -5.43 13.71 -11.74
C LEU A 71 -4.70 12.94 -10.64
N ALA A 72 -3.55 13.44 -10.23
CA ALA A 72 -2.84 12.91 -9.07
C ALA A 72 -3.69 13.15 -7.82
N TRP A 73 -4.01 12.08 -7.10
CA TRP A 73 -4.89 12.11 -5.94
C TRP A 73 -4.34 11.30 -4.77
N THR A 74 -4.60 11.78 -3.56
CA THR A 74 -4.37 11.04 -2.33
C THR A 74 -5.56 11.16 -1.39
N GLN A 75 -5.81 10.11 -0.60
CA GLN A 75 -6.90 10.11 0.34
C GLN A 75 -6.61 11.07 1.50
N ALA A 76 -7.30 12.21 1.56
CA ALA A 76 -7.06 13.26 2.55
C ALA A 76 -7.06 12.77 4.02
N ARG A 77 -7.85 11.74 4.35
CA ARG A 77 -7.91 11.15 5.70
C ARG A 77 -6.63 10.40 6.11
N LYS A 78 -5.73 10.10 5.15
CA LYS A 78 -4.48 9.36 5.37
C LYS A 78 -3.25 10.27 5.45
N LEU A 79 -3.39 11.58 5.23
CA LEU A 79 -2.25 12.53 5.21
C LEU A 79 -1.48 12.61 6.52
N CYS A 80 -2.18 12.48 7.66
CA CYS A 80 -1.57 12.62 8.99
C CYS A 80 -1.14 11.28 9.61
N ARG A 81 -1.09 10.18 8.85
CA ARG A 81 -0.69 8.89 9.40
C ARG A 81 0.80 8.83 9.66
N THR A 82 1.20 8.14 10.72
CA THR A 82 2.61 7.84 10.98
C THR A 82 3.16 6.97 9.84
N ARG A 83 4.21 7.46 9.18
CA ARG A 83 4.94 6.69 8.17
C ARG A 83 5.91 5.74 8.85
N LEU A 84 6.04 4.56 8.26
CA LEU A 84 6.99 3.55 8.74
C LEU A 84 8.29 3.66 7.96
N THR A 85 9.40 3.45 8.67
CA THR A 85 10.70 3.22 8.05
C THR A 85 10.89 1.72 7.96
N VAL A 86 10.50 1.15 6.83
CA VAL A 86 10.64 -0.29 6.58
C VAL A 86 12.10 -0.60 6.26
N ARG A 87 12.66 -1.60 6.96
CA ARG A 87 14.01 -2.11 6.74
C ARG A 87 13.92 -3.36 5.88
N ALA A 88 14.73 -3.42 4.82
CA ALA A 88 14.93 -4.67 4.08
C ALA A 88 15.79 -5.65 4.88
N GLY A 89 15.79 -6.92 4.44
CA GLY A 89 16.48 -8.02 5.10
C GLY A 89 15.53 -9.16 5.44
N TYR A 90 16.09 -10.19 6.06
CA TYR A 90 15.40 -11.40 6.48
C TYR A 90 14.05 -11.15 7.15
N GLU A 91 13.98 -10.22 8.10
CA GLU A 91 12.78 -9.97 8.90
C GLU A 91 11.62 -9.41 8.07
N LEU A 92 11.92 -8.58 7.07
CA LEU A 92 10.90 -8.12 6.11
C LEU A 92 10.40 -9.29 5.28
N GLY A 93 11.32 -10.11 4.78
CA GLY A 93 11.00 -11.33 4.07
C GLY A 93 10.03 -12.21 4.86
N TYR A 94 10.41 -12.54 6.09
CA TYR A 94 9.65 -13.38 7.00
C TYR A 94 8.26 -12.81 7.28
N LEU A 95 8.18 -11.51 7.60
CA LEU A 95 6.90 -10.81 7.78
C LEU A 95 5.98 -10.97 6.57
N VAL A 96 6.50 -10.77 5.36
CA VAL A 96 5.72 -10.86 4.12
C VAL A 96 5.30 -12.31 3.85
N GLY A 97 6.22 -13.26 3.96
CA GLY A 97 5.95 -14.69 3.73
C GLY A 97 4.90 -15.24 4.68
N ALA A 98 5.06 -15.00 5.98
CA ALA A 98 4.12 -15.42 7.01
C ALA A 98 2.74 -14.78 6.81
N ASN A 99 2.71 -13.50 6.41
CA ASN A 99 1.44 -12.82 6.15
C ASN A 99 0.74 -13.31 4.88
N CYS A 100 1.49 -13.74 3.86
CA CYS A 100 0.93 -14.34 2.65
C CYS A 100 0.39 -15.76 2.87
N ALA A 101 0.93 -16.51 3.84
CA ALA A 101 0.43 -17.83 4.23
C ALA A 101 -0.80 -17.71 5.15
N ASP A 102 -0.61 -17.27 6.40
CA ASP A 102 -1.65 -17.29 7.45
C ASP A 102 -2.12 -15.90 7.89
N GLY A 103 -1.60 -14.84 7.27
CA GLY A 103 -1.89 -13.46 7.66
C GLY A 103 -3.26 -12.96 7.18
N THR A 104 -3.72 -11.92 7.86
CA THR A 104 -4.91 -11.15 7.48
C THR A 104 -4.56 -9.67 7.42
N VAL A 105 -4.82 -9.05 6.28
CA VAL A 105 -4.71 -7.60 6.08
C VAL A 105 -6.10 -6.97 6.11
N GLY A 106 -6.52 -6.55 7.29
CA GLY A 106 -7.77 -5.82 7.48
C GLY A 106 -7.68 -4.35 7.05
N LYS A 107 -8.80 -3.62 7.11
CA LYS A 107 -8.90 -2.22 6.66
C LYS A 107 -7.76 -1.32 7.16
N ASN A 108 -7.39 -1.45 8.42
CA ASN A 108 -6.39 -0.63 9.12
C ASN A 108 -5.48 -1.45 10.05
N TYR A 109 -5.36 -2.75 9.82
CA TYR A 109 -4.55 -3.62 10.66
C TYR A 109 -3.97 -4.78 9.86
N VAL A 110 -2.87 -5.33 10.38
CA VAL A 110 -2.31 -6.61 9.97
C VAL A 110 -2.38 -7.55 11.17
N SER A 111 -2.75 -8.80 10.94
CA SER A 111 -2.93 -9.80 11.99
C SER A 111 -2.47 -11.18 11.53
N LEU A 112 -1.88 -11.94 12.45
CA LEU A 112 -1.62 -13.37 12.32
C LEU A 112 -2.32 -14.08 13.48
N VAL A 113 -3.03 -15.18 13.23
CA VAL A 113 -3.68 -15.99 14.28
C VAL A 113 -3.41 -17.47 14.02
N VAL A 114 -2.52 -18.06 14.79
CA VAL A 114 -1.97 -19.42 14.57
C VAL A 114 -1.99 -20.23 15.86
N ASN A 115 -1.85 -21.55 15.74
CA ASN A 115 -1.82 -22.44 16.92
C ASN A 115 -0.41 -22.55 17.54
N ASP A 116 0.62 -22.29 16.74
CA ASP A 116 2.02 -22.42 17.15
C ASP A 116 2.54 -21.13 17.79
N GLU A 117 3.02 -21.24 19.03
CA GLU A 117 3.55 -20.10 19.79
C GLU A 117 4.87 -19.58 19.20
N GLY A 118 5.72 -20.48 18.72
CA GLY A 118 7.03 -20.14 18.14
C GLY A 118 6.89 -19.34 16.85
N PHE A 119 5.97 -19.76 15.97
CA PHE A 119 5.61 -19.05 14.75
C PHE A 119 5.08 -17.66 15.08
N ALA A 120 4.11 -17.56 15.98
CA ALA A 120 3.53 -16.27 16.36
C ALA A 120 4.59 -15.34 17.01
N ALA A 121 5.45 -15.85 17.88
CA ALA A 121 6.52 -15.08 18.51
C ALA A 121 7.55 -14.60 17.48
N ARG A 122 7.97 -15.46 16.55
CA ARG A 122 8.91 -15.12 15.47
C ARG A 122 8.33 -14.08 14.52
N TYR A 123 7.05 -14.21 14.17
CA TYR A 123 6.32 -13.22 13.39
C TYR A 123 6.29 -11.86 14.09
N ALA A 124 5.97 -11.82 15.40
CA ALA A 124 5.98 -10.57 16.16
C ALA A 124 7.37 -9.91 16.15
N ALA A 125 8.43 -10.68 16.41
CA ALA A 125 9.80 -10.19 16.40
C ALA A 125 10.19 -9.61 15.02
N CYS A 126 9.92 -10.34 13.94
CA CYS A 126 10.22 -9.88 12.58
C CYS A 126 9.41 -8.65 12.18
N LEU A 127 8.11 -8.60 12.53
CA LEU A 127 7.26 -7.43 12.30
C LEU A 127 7.84 -6.19 12.97
N SER A 128 8.21 -6.31 14.25
CA SER A 128 8.82 -5.22 15.01
C SER A 128 10.17 -4.79 14.45
N ALA A 129 11.04 -5.72 14.10
CA ALA A 129 12.36 -5.42 13.52
C ALA A 129 12.24 -4.73 12.15
N ALA A 130 11.36 -5.22 11.28
CA ALA A 130 11.20 -4.72 9.92
C ALA A 130 10.50 -3.35 9.87
N THR A 131 9.59 -3.05 10.81
CA THR A 131 8.73 -1.86 10.72
C THR A 131 8.92 -0.84 11.85
N GLY A 132 9.55 -1.23 12.96
CA GLY A 132 9.62 -0.45 14.19
C GLY A 132 8.32 -0.41 15.00
N LEU A 133 7.24 -1.08 14.56
CA LEU A 133 5.99 -1.14 15.31
C LEU A 133 6.08 -2.15 16.45
N ALA A 134 5.50 -1.84 17.60
CA ALA A 134 5.38 -2.80 18.69
C ALA A 134 4.35 -3.89 18.33
N ALA A 135 4.81 -5.10 18.05
CA ALA A 135 3.98 -6.27 17.91
C ALA A 135 4.01 -7.06 19.23
N ARG A 136 2.83 -7.52 19.66
CA ARG A 136 2.68 -8.31 20.89
C ARG A 136 2.00 -9.63 20.57
N LEU A 137 2.47 -10.66 21.25
CA LEU A 137 1.84 -11.97 21.28
C LEU A 137 0.69 -11.95 22.28
N GLU A 138 -0.47 -12.40 21.84
CA GLU A 138 -1.68 -12.48 22.66
C GLU A 138 -2.23 -13.90 22.61
N LYS A 139 -2.49 -14.52 23.77
CA LYS A 139 -3.24 -15.77 23.84
C LYS A 139 -4.70 -15.48 23.50
N VAL A 140 -5.26 -16.24 22.58
CA VAL A 140 -6.64 -16.08 22.11
C VAL A 140 -7.31 -17.43 21.96
N THR A 141 -8.63 -17.40 21.83
CA THR A 141 -9.43 -18.57 21.44
C THR A 141 -9.99 -18.31 20.05
N ARG A 142 -9.97 -19.32 19.17
CA ARG A 142 -10.55 -19.21 17.82
C ARG A 142 -11.47 -20.40 17.50
N PRO A 143 -12.54 -20.19 16.73
CA PRO A 143 -13.38 -21.28 16.28
C PRO A 143 -12.60 -22.15 15.27
N SER A 144 -12.61 -23.46 15.47
CA SER A 144 -12.04 -24.42 14.51
C SER A 144 -13.17 -25.05 13.69
N GLY A 145 -13.20 -24.80 12.38
CA GLY A 145 -14.16 -25.45 11.48
C GLY A 145 -13.94 -26.96 11.34
N TYR A 146 -12.71 -27.44 11.54
CA TYR A 146 -12.40 -28.87 11.53
C TYR A 146 -12.86 -29.57 12.81
N LEU A 147 -12.61 -28.95 13.97
CA LEU A 147 -12.94 -29.54 15.27
C LEU A 147 -14.33 -29.13 15.80
N GLN A 148 -15.03 -28.23 15.11
CA GLN A 148 -16.34 -27.68 15.50
C GLN A 148 -16.38 -27.15 16.94
N ARG A 149 -15.24 -26.65 17.44
CA ARG A 149 -15.09 -26.08 18.77
C ARG A 149 -14.04 -24.98 18.79
N ASP A 150 -14.09 -24.21 19.85
CA ASP A 150 -13.08 -23.21 20.18
C ASP A 150 -11.76 -23.88 20.58
N VAL A 151 -10.67 -23.42 19.97
CA VAL A 151 -9.31 -23.90 20.24
C VAL A 151 -8.40 -22.76 20.71
N PRO A 152 -7.48 -23.02 21.65
CA PRO A 152 -6.43 -22.08 22.00
C PRO A 152 -5.56 -21.76 20.79
N GLY A 153 -5.11 -20.53 20.71
CA GLY A 153 -4.13 -20.08 19.73
C GLY A 153 -3.46 -18.78 20.17
N PHE A 154 -2.66 -18.25 19.27
CA PHE A 154 -1.84 -17.07 19.48
C PHE A 154 -2.12 -16.06 18.38
N ARG A 155 -2.36 -14.82 18.78
CA ARG A 155 -2.59 -13.68 17.89
C ARG A 155 -1.45 -12.70 18.00
N VAL A 156 -1.02 -12.21 16.86
CA VAL A 156 -0.23 -10.98 16.74
C VAL A 156 -1.03 -10.02 15.89
N ARG A 157 -1.35 -8.83 16.41
CA ARG A 157 -2.11 -7.82 15.68
C ARG A 157 -1.52 -6.44 15.87
N VAL A 158 -1.32 -5.74 14.75
CA VAL A 158 -0.84 -4.36 14.74
C VAL A 158 -1.84 -3.49 13.98
N VAL A 159 -2.33 -2.44 14.63
CA VAL A 159 -3.25 -1.46 14.03
C VAL A 159 -2.45 -0.34 13.40
N SER A 160 -2.29 -0.41 12.08
CA SER A 160 -1.65 0.64 11.27
C SER A 160 -2.27 0.63 9.88
N SER A 161 -2.93 1.72 9.50
CA SER A 161 -3.43 1.90 8.13
C SER A 161 -2.30 2.02 7.11
N TYR A 162 -1.14 2.54 7.52
CA TYR A 162 0.06 2.59 6.69
C TYR A 162 0.56 1.18 6.37
N LEU A 163 0.73 0.33 7.39
CA LEU A 163 1.19 -1.04 7.17
C LEU A 163 0.17 -1.85 6.36
N ALA A 164 -1.13 -1.72 6.66
CA ALA A 164 -2.17 -2.44 5.93
C ALA A 164 -2.20 -2.08 4.43
N ASP A 165 -2.11 -0.80 4.10
CA ASP A 165 -2.01 -0.36 2.70
C ASP A 165 -0.68 -0.80 2.05
N LEU A 166 0.43 -0.78 2.81
CA LEU A 166 1.73 -1.25 2.33
C LEU A 166 1.74 -2.74 2.00
N MET A 167 1.15 -3.57 2.88
CA MET A 167 1.01 -5.00 2.62
C MET A 167 0.15 -5.26 1.38
N ARG A 168 -0.94 -4.50 1.18
CA ARG A 168 -1.73 -4.57 -0.06
C ARG A 168 -0.91 -4.19 -1.28
N GLN A 169 -0.09 -3.13 -1.20
CA GLN A 169 0.79 -2.73 -2.29
C GLN A 169 1.75 -3.86 -2.66
N TYR A 170 2.40 -4.47 -1.67
CA TYR A 170 3.36 -5.55 -1.90
C TYR A 170 2.75 -6.73 -2.65
N VAL A 171 1.49 -7.06 -2.38
CA VAL A 171 0.79 -8.18 -3.01
C VAL A 171 -0.09 -7.78 -4.20
N GLY A 172 0.10 -6.58 -4.75
CA GLY A 172 -0.57 -6.14 -5.97
C GLY A 172 -2.02 -5.65 -5.81
N GLY A 173 -2.42 -5.27 -4.61
CA GLY A 173 -3.66 -4.55 -4.30
C GLY A 173 -4.65 -5.30 -3.41
N ASP A 174 -4.79 -6.62 -3.62
CA ASP A 174 -5.68 -7.47 -2.83
C ASP A 174 -4.88 -8.51 -2.05
N ALA A 175 -4.89 -8.39 -0.73
CA ALA A 175 -4.17 -9.28 0.18
C ALA A 175 -4.95 -10.54 0.57
N HIS A 176 -6.05 -10.84 -0.11
CA HIS A 176 -6.76 -12.10 0.07
C HIS A 176 -5.93 -13.27 -0.47
N HIS A 177 -5.75 -14.34 0.32
CA HIS A 177 -4.87 -15.48 0.00
C HIS A 177 -5.09 -16.07 -1.42
N MET A 178 -6.33 -16.15 -1.90
CA MET A 178 -6.65 -16.62 -3.27
C MET A 178 -6.35 -15.62 -4.42
N ARG A 179 -6.14 -14.34 -4.13
CA ARG A 179 -6.06 -13.27 -5.15
C ARG A 179 -4.80 -12.42 -5.05
N GLN A 180 -4.03 -12.58 -3.97
CA GLN A 180 -2.75 -11.93 -3.80
C GLN A 180 -1.79 -12.32 -4.92
N ARG A 181 -1.09 -11.33 -5.47
CA ARG A 181 0.02 -11.55 -6.41
C ARG A 181 1.28 -11.91 -5.65
N PHE A 182 2.24 -12.53 -6.33
CA PHE A 182 3.54 -12.79 -5.75
C PHE A 182 4.23 -11.47 -5.33
N PRO A 183 4.66 -11.32 -4.06
CA PRO A 183 5.13 -10.04 -3.55
C PRO A 183 6.57 -9.74 -3.97
N ARG A 184 6.75 -9.21 -5.18
CA ARG A 184 8.10 -9.00 -5.76
C ARG A 184 9.05 -8.15 -4.91
N VAL A 185 8.54 -7.38 -3.94
CA VAL A 185 9.37 -6.69 -2.94
C VAL A 185 10.34 -7.61 -2.20
N VAL A 186 10.01 -8.90 -2.04
CA VAL A 186 10.89 -9.86 -1.37
C VAL A 186 12.08 -10.29 -2.23
N LEU A 187 12.04 -10.01 -3.54
CA LEU A 187 13.13 -10.31 -4.48
C LEU A 187 14.27 -9.29 -4.43
N ARG A 188 14.26 -8.37 -3.45
CA ARG A 188 15.27 -7.32 -3.33
C ARG A 188 16.69 -7.86 -3.23
N ASP A 189 16.84 -8.89 -2.41
CA ASP A 189 18.10 -9.55 -2.14
C ASP A 189 17.80 -10.97 -1.63
N ARG A 190 18.86 -11.78 -1.61
CA ARG A 190 18.75 -13.19 -1.23
C ARG A 190 18.28 -13.38 0.21
N ASP A 191 18.70 -12.50 1.12
CA ASP A 191 18.39 -12.60 2.55
C ASP A 191 16.88 -12.36 2.80
N THR A 192 16.35 -11.31 2.19
CA THR A 192 14.91 -11.00 2.20
C THR A 192 14.11 -12.15 1.58
N PHE A 193 14.57 -12.73 0.48
CA PHE A 193 13.84 -13.83 -0.16
C PHE A 193 13.90 -15.12 0.66
N GLU A 194 15.02 -15.43 1.32
CA GLU A 194 15.11 -16.57 2.23
C GLU A 194 14.18 -16.39 3.44
N GLY A 195 14.12 -15.19 4.00
CA GLY A 195 13.14 -14.84 5.03
C GLY A 195 11.71 -15.09 4.57
N PHE A 196 11.37 -14.69 3.34
CA PHE A 196 10.05 -14.96 2.76
C PHE A 196 9.74 -16.46 2.66
N LEU A 197 10.70 -17.26 2.19
CA LEU A 197 10.52 -18.71 2.11
C LEU A 197 10.31 -19.32 3.49
N ASP A 198 11.06 -18.91 4.50
CA ASP A 198 10.90 -19.38 5.88
C ASP A 198 9.55 -18.97 6.46
N GLY A 199 9.15 -17.70 6.30
CA GLY A 199 7.87 -17.21 6.81
C GLY A 199 6.67 -17.91 6.16
N TYR A 200 6.72 -18.15 4.86
CA TYR A 200 5.66 -18.91 4.18
C TYR A 200 5.66 -20.38 4.61
N THR A 201 6.85 -20.98 4.83
CA THR A 201 6.99 -22.38 5.27
C THR A 201 6.40 -22.60 6.66
N ASP A 202 6.56 -21.64 7.58
CA ASP A 202 6.03 -21.76 8.95
C ASP A 202 4.49 -21.70 8.99
N GLY A 203 3.83 -21.11 7.98
CA GLY A 203 2.37 -21.10 7.85
C GLY A 203 1.83 -22.22 6.98
N ASP A 204 1.90 -22.03 5.66
CA ASP A 204 1.33 -22.93 4.65
C ASP A 204 2.39 -23.84 4.03
N GLY A 205 3.32 -24.35 4.83
CA GLY A 205 4.36 -25.24 4.33
C GLY A 205 4.93 -26.17 5.39
N TYR A 206 6.00 -26.87 5.03
CA TYR A 206 6.80 -27.64 5.96
C TYR A 206 8.17 -27.98 5.36
N ARG A 207 9.16 -28.21 6.22
CA ARG A 207 10.45 -28.75 5.81
C ARG A 207 10.40 -30.26 5.68
N SER A 208 11.06 -30.80 4.66
CA SER A 208 11.18 -32.25 4.48
C SER A 208 12.12 -32.83 5.55
N LYS A 209 11.76 -33.99 6.09
CA LYS A 209 12.63 -34.76 7.00
C LYS A 209 13.65 -35.62 6.23
N ALA A 210 13.43 -35.86 4.94
CA ALA A 210 14.21 -36.81 4.14
C ALA A 210 15.27 -36.14 3.25
N TRP A 211 15.13 -34.85 2.97
CA TRP A 211 16.04 -34.11 2.09
C TRP A 211 16.05 -32.62 2.43
N SER A 212 17.11 -31.92 2.03
CA SER A 212 17.31 -30.50 2.33
C SER A 212 16.42 -29.60 1.48
N GLY A 213 15.24 -29.28 2.02
CA GLY A 213 14.38 -28.22 1.55
C GLY A 213 12.97 -28.30 2.11
N ARG A 214 12.03 -27.68 1.39
CA ARG A 214 10.71 -27.34 1.88
C ARG A 214 9.63 -27.55 0.83
N VAL A 215 8.42 -27.80 1.30
CA VAL A 215 7.21 -27.89 0.49
C VAL A 215 6.31 -26.73 0.89
N LEU A 216 5.94 -25.91 -0.08
CA LEU A 216 4.99 -24.81 0.09
C LEU A 216 3.65 -25.24 -0.50
N VAL A 217 2.55 -24.95 0.20
CA VAL A 217 1.20 -25.34 -0.17
C VAL A 217 0.38 -24.07 -0.43
N SER A 218 -0.38 -24.05 -1.52
CA SER A 218 -1.31 -22.95 -1.79
C SER A 218 -2.39 -23.36 -2.78
N ALA A 219 -3.60 -22.84 -2.60
CA ALA A 219 -4.64 -22.88 -3.61
C ALA A 219 -4.49 -21.75 -4.66
N ASN A 220 -3.62 -20.77 -4.43
CA ASN A 220 -3.31 -19.71 -5.36
C ASN A 220 -2.25 -20.19 -6.38
N VAL A 221 -2.71 -20.80 -7.48
CA VAL A 221 -1.84 -21.34 -8.53
C VAL A 221 -0.94 -20.28 -9.17
N PRO A 222 -1.44 -19.08 -9.58
CA PRO A 222 -0.58 -18.04 -10.13
C PRO A 222 0.60 -17.65 -9.21
N PHE A 223 0.34 -17.54 -7.90
CA PHE A 223 1.39 -17.26 -6.92
C PHE A 223 2.47 -18.34 -6.89
N LEU A 224 2.09 -19.62 -6.93
CA LEU A 224 3.06 -20.73 -6.95
C LEU A 224 3.81 -20.83 -8.27
N THR A 225 3.17 -20.48 -9.39
CA THR A 225 3.82 -20.41 -10.71
C THR A 225 4.93 -19.35 -10.70
N ASP A 226 4.62 -18.12 -10.27
CA ASP A 226 5.61 -17.03 -10.17
C ASP A 226 6.77 -17.43 -9.24
N LEU A 227 6.47 -18.03 -8.09
CA LEU A 227 7.49 -18.49 -7.15
C LEU A 227 8.37 -19.60 -7.73
N ALA A 228 7.77 -20.54 -8.48
CA ALA A 228 8.50 -21.63 -9.12
C ALA A 228 9.52 -21.11 -10.15
N GLU A 229 9.17 -20.07 -10.91
CA GLU A 229 10.08 -19.41 -11.83
C GLU A 229 11.28 -18.78 -11.09
N VAL A 230 11.02 -18.07 -10.00
CA VAL A 230 12.07 -17.45 -9.18
C VAL A 230 13.07 -18.49 -8.64
N VAL A 231 12.57 -19.60 -8.07
CA VAL A 231 13.42 -20.66 -7.50
C VAL A 231 13.91 -21.69 -8.54
N GLY A 232 13.54 -21.51 -9.82
CA GLY A 232 13.89 -22.44 -10.90
C GLY A 232 13.34 -23.84 -10.70
N ALA A 233 12.19 -23.98 -10.04
CA ALA A 233 11.53 -25.24 -9.77
C ALA A 233 10.57 -25.61 -10.89
N ARG A 234 10.43 -26.91 -11.15
CA ARG A 234 9.32 -27.41 -11.96
C ARG A 234 8.06 -27.42 -11.10
N PHE A 235 6.99 -26.83 -11.60
CA PHE A 235 5.71 -26.79 -10.93
C PHE A 235 4.62 -27.34 -11.84
N THR A 236 3.74 -28.18 -11.28
CA THR A 236 2.58 -28.71 -11.97
C THR A 236 1.39 -28.57 -11.01
N PRO A 237 0.41 -27.71 -11.35
CA PRO A 237 -0.72 -27.48 -10.47
C PRO A 237 -1.60 -28.73 -10.39
N ARG A 238 -2.24 -28.93 -9.23
CA ARG A 238 -3.26 -29.96 -9.07
C ARG A 238 -4.55 -29.53 -9.76
N THR A 239 -5.21 -30.48 -10.41
CA THR A 239 -6.43 -30.24 -11.21
C THR A 239 -7.73 -30.61 -10.48
N ASN A 240 -7.65 -31.21 -9.30
CA ASN A 240 -8.79 -31.77 -8.56
C ASN A 240 -9.40 -30.82 -7.51
N GLY A 241 -9.14 -29.52 -7.62
CA GLY A 241 -9.65 -28.50 -6.67
C GLY A 241 -8.96 -28.47 -5.30
N LEU A 242 -7.94 -29.31 -5.07
CA LEU A 242 -7.10 -29.27 -3.87
C LEU A 242 -5.98 -28.24 -4.01
N ALA A 243 -5.44 -27.79 -2.87
CA ALA A 243 -4.24 -26.96 -2.85
C ALA A 243 -3.06 -27.65 -3.55
N SER A 244 -2.33 -26.88 -4.36
CA SER A 244 -1.14 -27.31 -5.08
C SER A 244 0.10 -27.21 -4.19
N HIS A 245 1.10 -28.03 -4.47
CA HIS A 245 2.35 -28.06 -3.70
C HIS A 245 3.52 -27.65 -4.59
N LEU A 246 4.40 -26.79 -4.08
CA LEU A 246 5.66 -26.43 -4.70
C LEU A 246 6.83 -26.95 -3.87
N VAL A 247 7.74 -27.68 -4.52
CA VAL A 247 8.95 -28.21 -3.88
C VAL A 247 10.10 -27.23 -4.11
N VAL A 248 10.66 -26.70 -3.01
CA VAL A 248 11.80 -25.78 -3.03
C VAL A 248 12.98 -26.45 -2.34
N VAL A 249 14.05 -26.74 -3.08
CA VAL A 249 15.30 -27.27 -2.54
C VAL A 249 16.13 -26.16 -1.92
N ASP A 250 16.85 -26.41 -0.82
CA ASP A 250 17.62 -25.35 -0.12
C ASP A 250 18.75 -24.77 -0.99
N ARG A 251 19.23 -25.54 -1.97
CA ARG A 251 20.17 -25.06 -3.00
C ARG A 251 19.50 -24.27 -4.14
N TRP A 252 18.29 -23.74 -3.97
CA TRP A 252 17.58 -23.00 -5.01
C TRP A 252 18.44 -21.85 -5.58
N ALA A 253 19.22 -21.18 -4.74
CA ALA A 253 20.07 -20.07 -5.15
C ALA A 253 21.17 -20.49 -6.13
N SER A 254 21.66 -21.74 -6.07
CA SER A 254 22.69 -22.24 -6.99
C SER A 254 22.17 -22.50 -8.39
N ARG A 255 20.85 -22.38 -8.63
CA ARG A 255 20.24 -22.56 -9.96
C ARG A 255 20.36 -21.32 -10.84
N GLY A 256 20.75 -20.17 -10.29
CA GLY A 256 20.98 -18.94 -11.06
C GLY A 256 19.72 -18.29 -11.64
N THR A 257 18.52 -18.72 -11.23
CA THR A 257 17.24 -18.17 -11.71
C THR A 257 16.79 -16.93 -10.93
N PHE A 258 17.18 -16.82 -9.67
CA PHE A 258 16.89 -15.65 -8.85
C PHE A 258 17.60 -14.42 -9.40
N ARG A 259 16.82 -13.36 -9.61
CA ARG A 259 17.31 -12.04 -10.00
C ARG A 259 16.88 -11.05 -8.95
N ALA A 260 17.84 -10.29 -8.42
CA ALA A 260 17.54 -9.21 -7.50
C ALA A 260 16.74 -8.12 -8.20
N GLU A 261 15.69 -7.60 -7.56
CA GLU A 261 14.80 -6.60 -8.12
C GLU A 261 14.66 -5.37 -7.22
N GLN A 262 14.52 -4.20 -7.83
CA GLN A 262 14.31 -2.97 -7.06
C GLN A 262 12.83 -2.62 -7.02
N HIS A 263 12.21 -2.84 -5.85
CA HIS A 263 10.83 -2.43 -5.56
C HIS A 263 10.78 -1.42 -4.42
N PRO A 264 9.82 -0.48 -4.40
CA PRO A 264 9.64 0.44 -3.30
C PRO A 264 9.32 -0.28 -1.98
N LEU A 265 10.07 0.01 -0.92
CA LEU A 265 9.79 -0.45 0.46
C LEU A 265 8.77 0.45 1.19
N HIS A 266 8.43 1.57 0.56
CA HIS A 266 7.56 2.55 1.14
C HIS A 266 6.26 2.60 0.36
N LEU A 267 5.21 3.01 1.06
CA LEU A 267 3.88 3.10 0.48
C LEU A 267 3.84 4.24 -0.52
N ARG A 268 3.38 3.94 -1.74
CA ARG A 268 2.94 4.95 -2.70
C ARG A 268 1.68 5.61 -2.13
N GLU A 269 1.78 6.89 -1.83
CA GLU A 269 0.72 7.63 -1.14
C GLU A 269 -0.27 8.30 -2.08
N PHE A 270 -0.08 8.16 -3.39
CA PHE A 270 -0.98 8.69 -4.40
C PHE A 270 -1.44 7.61 -5.38
N CYS A 271 -2.54 7.91 -6.06
CA CYS A 271 -3.03 7.22 -7.24
C CYS A 271 -3.60 8.23 -8.23
N TRP A 272 -4.19 7.73 -9.30
CA TRP A 272 -4.82 8.54 -10.34
C TRP A 272 -6.34 8.51 -10.18
N ALA A 273 -6.96 9.68 -10.21
CA ALA A 273 -8.40 9.88 -10.13
C ALA A 273 -8.91 10.35 -11.50
N GLN A 274 -9.91 9.67 -12.06
CA GLN A 274 -10.48 10.04 -13.36
C GLN A 274 -11.39 11.26 -13.22
N VAL A 275 -11.21 12.28 -14.06
CA VAL A 275 -12.17 13.37 -14.21
C VAL A 275 -13.25 12.94 -15.18
N HIS A 276 -14.49 12.92 -14.71
CA HIS A 276 -15.66 12.58 -15.52
C HIS A 276 -16.25 13.80 -16.19
N GLU A 277 -16.26 14.92 -15.48
CA GLU A 277 -16.97 16.12 -15.93
C GLU A 277 -16.37 17.36 -15.26
N VAL A 278 -16.39 18.47 -16.00
CA VAL A 278 -16.11 19.80 -15.47
C VAL A 278 -17.33 20.68 -15.71
N ARG A 279 -17.92 21.19 -14.62
CA ARG A 279 -19.16 21.96 -14.65
C ARG A 279 -18.88 23.44 -14.39
N PRO A 280 -19.09 24.33 -15.38
CA PRO A 280 -19.00 25.77 -15.16
C PRO A 280 -20.06 26.24 -14.18
N ARG A 281 -19.69 27.15 -13.28
CA ARG A 281 -20.59 27.83 -12.36
C ARG A 281 -20.34 29.32 -12.39
N THR A 282 -21.34 30.04 -12.85
CA THR A 282 -21.32 31.50 -12.95
C THR A 282 -22.28 32.12 -11.93
N THR A 283 -22.01 33.38 -11.56
CA THR A 283 -22.87 34.15 -10.67
C THR A 283 -23.11 35.54 -11.25
N VAL A 284 -24.38 35.93 -11.31
CA VAL A 284 -24.80 37.29 -11.74
C VAL A 284 -24.75 38.26 -10.56
N ASN A 285 -24.96 37.74 -9.34
CA ASN A 285 -25.10 38.53 -8.12
C ASN A 285 -23.77 38.60 -7.35
N LYS A 286 -23.64 37.80 -6.29
CA LYS A 286 -22.49 37.81 -5.39
C LYS A 286 -21.32 37.03 -6.01
N PRO A 287 -20.15 37.67 -6.24
CA PRO A 287 -18.98 36.99 -6.77
C PRO A 287 -18.44 35.96 -5.79
N PHE A 288 -17.83 34.91 -6.32
CA PHE A 288 -17.04 33.95 -5.56
C PHE A 288 -15.80 34.63 -4.97
N THR A 289 -15.29 34.10 -3.86
CA THR A 289 -14.00 34.51 -3.29
C THR A 289 -13.03 33.36 -3.48
N LEU A 290 -12.03 33.58 -4.31
CA LEU A 290 -10.95 32.62 -4.55
C LEU A 290 -9.75 33.00 -3.70
N TYR A 291 -9.09 31.99 -3.15
CA TYR A 291 -7.89 32.15 -2.33
C TYR A 291 -6.72 31.48 -3.03
N SER A 292 -5.63 32.22 -3.12
CA SER A 292 -4.39 31.85 -3.78
C SER A 292 -3.27 31.84 -2.74
N TYR A 293 -2.40 30.83 -2.81
CA TYR A 293 -1.33 30.64 -1.84
C TYR A 293 0.01 30.50 -2.55
N ARG A 294 0.96 31.38 -2.19
CA ARG A 294 2.37 31.14 -2.51
C ARG A 294 2.92 30.16 -1.50
N LEU A 295 3.61 29.12 -1.96
CA LEU A 295 4.03 27.98 -1.14
C LEU A 295 5.54 27.74 -1.26
N ASP A 296 6.15 27.31 -0.16
CA ASP A 296 7.59 27.00 -0.05
C ASP A 296 7.80 25.79 0.89
N PRO A 297 8.65 24.80 0.55
CA PRO A 297 9.51 24.72 -0.64
C PRO A 297 8.82 24.20 -1.90
N HIS A 298 7.59 23.70 -1.78
CA HIS A 298 6.88 23.10 -2.91
C HIS A 298 5.73 24.01 -3.38
N PRO A 299 5.65 24.35 -4.69
CA PRO A 299 4.66 25.30 -5.22
C PRO A 299 3.25 24.74 -5.36
N GLY A 300 3.07 23.42 -5.19
CA GLY A 300 1.76 22.76 -5.24
C GLY A 300 1.19 22.44 -3.87
N PHE A 301 -0.11 22.17 -3.81
CA PHE A 301 -0.82 21.68 -2.62
C PHE A 301 -2.01 20.81 -3.00
N LEU A 302 -2.69 20.25 -1.98
CA LEU A 302 -3.85 19.38 -2.18
C LEU A 302 -5.19 20.11 -1.96
N VAL A 303 -6.09 20.02 -2.94
CA VAL A 303 -7.50 20.40 -2.81
C VAL A 303 -8.35 19.13 -2.82
N ASN A 304 -8.98 18.81 -1.68
CA ASN A 304 -9.72 17.55 -1.48
C ASN A 304 -8.92 16.30 -1.88
N GLY A 305 -7.60 16.34 -1.73
CA GLY A 305 -6.69 15.25 -2.09
C GLY A 305 -6.10 15.33 -3.50
N HIS A 306 -6.58 16.23 -4.37
CA HIS A 306 -6.05 16.42 -5.72
C HIS A 306 -4.90 17.40 -5.75
N MET A 307 -3.84 17.08 -6.49
CA MET A 307 -2.69 17.95 -6.67
C MET A 307 -3.04 19.16 -7.53
N VAL A 308 -2.78 20.35 -6.99
CA VAL A 308 -2.98 21.63 -7.67
C VAL A 308 -1.78 22.54 -7.46
N ARG A 309 -1.55 23.50 -8.37
CA ARG A 309 -0.55 24.57 -8.18
C ARG A 309 -1.04 25.90 -8.73
N GLN A 310 -0.50 27.02 -8.25
CA GLN A 310 -0.82 28.31 -8.87
C GLN A 310 -0.44 28.31 -10.36
N SER A 311 -1.22 29.03 -11.16
CA SER A 311 -0.93 29.15 -12.59
C SER A 311 0.44 29.80 -12.80
N TRP A 312 0.77 30.88 -12.09
CA TRP A 312 2.09 31.56 -12.13
C TRP A 312 2.31 32.38 -10.86
#